data_AF-M5TZ42-F1
#
_entry.id   AF-M5TZ42-F1
#
_cell.length_a   1.000
_cell.length_b   1.000
_cell.length_c   1.000
_cell.angle_alpha   90.00
_cell.angle_beta   90.00
_cell.angle_gamma   90.00
#
_symmetry.space_group_name_H-M   'P 1'
#
loop_
_entity.id
_entity.type
_entity.pdbx_description
1 polymer ?
#
loop_
_entity_poly.entity_id
_entity_poly.type
_entity_poly.pdbx_seq_one_letter_code
_entity_poly.pdbx_strand_id
1 'polypeptide(L)'
;MQPFPLGPLTESQSRVRQEFLDFAEQWQQTKQQWRDEPARKFEREALCDLSPTLTRVAAAMQTFAEACREADRHLSDPDHHYGA
;
A
#
# COMPACT_ATOMS: atom_id res chain seq x y z
N MET A 1 -20.84 -5.86 -17.60
CA MET A 1 -19.45 -5.35 -17.77
C MET A 1 -18.48 -6.35 -17.14
N GLN A 2 -17.21 -6.44 -17.56
CA GLN A 2 -16.24 -7.23 -16.78
C GLN A 2 -15.78 -6.42 -15.56
N PRO A 3 -15.68 -7.05 -14.37
CA PRO A 3 -15.28 -6.36 -13.15
C PRO A 3 -13.82 -5.90 -13.22
N PHE A 4 -13.49 -4.85 -12.48
CA PHE A 4 -12.13 -4.33 -12.41
C PHE A 4 -11.19 -5.38 -11.78
N PRO A 5 -10.03 -5.68 -12.41
CA PRO A 5 -9.13 -6.71 -11.91
C PRO A 5 -8.37 -6.21 -10.68
N LEU A 6 -8.88 -6.51 -9.48
CA LEU A 6 -8.25 -6.14 -8.20
C LEU A 6 -7.05 -7.02 -7.82
N GLY A 7 -6.91 -8.20 -8.43
CA GLY A 7 -5.81 -9.13 -8.14
C GLY A 7 -4.42 -8.47 -8.21
N PRO A 8 -4.05 -7.85 -9.36
CA PRO A 8 -2.76 -7.17 -9.49
C PRO A 8 -2.53 -6.05 -8.46
N LEU A 9 -3.58 -5.35 -8.04
CA LEU A 9 -3.50 -4.29 -7.02
C LEU A 9 -3.15 -4.89 -5.65
N THR A 10 -3.86 -5.95 -5.24
CA THR A 10 -3.63 -6.64 -3.96
C THR A 10 -2.28 -7.34 -3.92
N GLU A 11 -1.85 -7.94 -5.03
CA GLU A 11 -0.52 -8.54 -5.18
C GLU A 11 0.58 -7.48 -5.01
N SER A 12 0.43 -6.33 -5.69
CA SER A 12 1.38 -5.22 -5.58
C SER A 12 1.46 -4.68 -4.16
N GLN A 13 0.32 -4.51 -3.49
CA GLN A 13 0.26 -4.08 -2.09
C GLN A 13 0.99 -5.07 -1.16
N SER A 14 0.75 -6.36 -1.36
CA SER A 14 1.37 -7.42 -0.56
C SER A 14 2.88 -7.46 -0.75
N ARG A 15 3.34 -7.29 -1.99
CA ARG A 15 4.76 -7.23 -2.34
C ARG A 15 5.46 -6.03 -1.71
N VAL A 16 4.90 -4.83 -1.84
CA VAL A 16 5.45 -3.61 -1.22
C VAL A 16 5.56 -3.75 0.29
N ARG A 17 4.55 -4.36 0.94
CA ARG A 17 4.59 -4.62 2.38
C ARG A 17 5.73 -5.56 2.75
N GLN A 18 5.91 -6.65 2.00
CA GLN A 18 6.98 -7.62 2.26
C GLN A 18 8.36 -6.98 2.09
N GLU A 19 8.58 -6.29 0.97
CA GLU A 19 9.85 -5.61 0.70
C GLU A 19 10.21 -4.58 1.79
N PHE A 20 9.21 -3.89 2.36
CA PHE A 20 9.44 -3.00 3.49
C PHE A 20 9.83 -3.73 4.79
N LEU A 21 9.20 -4.87 5.09
CA LEU A 21 9.56 -5.67 6.26
C LEU A 21 10.99 -6.19 6.15
N ASP A 22 11.35 -6.70 4.97
CA ASP A 22 12.70 -7.19 4.67
C ASP A 22 13.73 -6.06 4.80
N PHE A 23 13.41 -4.88 4.25
CA PHE A 23 14.23 -3.67 4.42
C PHE A 23 14.39 -3.29 5.89
N ALA A 24 13.30 -3.29 6.67
CA ALA A 24 13.34 -2.92 8.07
C ALA A 24 14.23 -3.87 8.88
N GLU A 25 14.14 -5.18 8.61
CA GLU A 25 15.01 -6.18 9.22
C GLU A 25 16.49 -5.93 8.87
N GLN A 26 16.80 -5.74 7.58
CA GLN A 26 18.15 -5.45 7.12
C GLN A 26 18.70 -4.17 7.76
N TRP A 27 17.87 -3.14 7.91
CA TRP A 27 18.26 -1.90 8.59
C TRP A 27 18.59 -2.16 10.07
N GLN A 28 17.78 -2.95 10.79
CA GLN A 28 18.05 -3.30 12.18
C GLN A 28 19.39 -4.03 12.35
N GLN A 29 19.76 -4.88 11.41
CA GLN A 29 21.07 -5.56 11.42
C GLN A 29 22.20 -4.58 11.10
N THR A 30 22.01 -3.74 10.09
CA THR A 30 23.01 -2.75 9.64
C THR A 30 23.38 -1.77 10.73
N LYS A 31 22.40 -1.20 11.45
CA LYS A 31 22.65 -0.24 12.53
C LYS A 31 23.35 -0.84 13.75
N GLN A 32 23.46 -2.17 13.85
CA GLN A 32 24.28 -2.79 14.91
C GLN A 32 25.76 -2.50 14.70
N GLN A 33 26.19 -2.35 13.44
CA GLN A 33 27.58 -2.11 13.06
C GLN A 33 27.80 -0.65 12.63
N TRP A 34 26.83 -0.04 11.96
CA TRP A 34 26.89 1.35 11.48
C TRP A 34 26.17 2.30 12.44
N ARG A 35 26.93 2.94 13.35
CA ARG A 35 26.42 3.76 14.47
C ARG A 35 26.92 5.20 14.50
N ASP A 36 27.50 5.64 13.39
CA ASP A 36 28.11 6.97 13.27
C ASP A 36 27.06 8.06 12.96
N GLU A 37 27.52 9.30 12.84
CA GLU A 37 26.66 10.44 12.51
C GLU A 37 25.98 10.32 11.13
N PRO A 38 26.65 9.81 10.06
CA PRO A 38 25.99 9.44 8.80
C PRO A 38 24.79 8.50 8.97
N ALA A 39 24.89 7.45 9.78
CA ALA A 39 23.77 6.54 10.03
C ALA A 39 22.58 7.27 10.65
N ARG A 40 22.82 8.14 11.64
CA ARG A 40 21.77 8.97 12.27
C ARG A 40 21.15 9.98 11.32
N LYS A 41 21.94 10.52 10.40
CA LYS A 41 21.45 11.43 9.35
C LYS A 41 20.53 10.67 8.39
N PHE A 42 20.93 9.47 7.96
CA PHE A 42 20.11 8.62 7.10
C PHE A 42 18.77 8.25 7.76
N GLU A 43 18.75 7.87 9.04
CA GLU A 43 17.49 7.59 9.75
C GLU A 43 16.56 8.81 9.78
N ARG A 44 17.11 9.98 10.09
CA ARG A 44 16.35 11.22 10.23
C ARG A 44 15.85 11.79 8.89
N GLU A 45 16.63 11.66 7.82
CA GLU A 45 16.32 12.31 6.55
C GLU A 45 15.63 11.37 5.55
N ALA A 46 15.97 10.08 5.57
CA ALA A 46 15.46 9.11 4.58
C ALA A 46 14.42 8.16 5.16
N LEU A 47 14.58 7.70 6.41
CA LEU A 47 13.73 6.64 6.96
C LEU A 47 12.55 7.13 7.78
N CYS A 48 12.63 8.34 8.35
CA CYS A 48 11.60 8.88 9.25
C CYS A 48 10.20 8.90 8.59
N ASP A 49 10.14 9.24 7.30
CA ASP A 49 8.90 9.38 6.56
C ASP A 49 8.49 8.11 5.82
N LEU A 50 9.38 7.10 5.73
CA LEU A 50 9.14 5.92 4.92
C LEU A 50 7.97 5.08 5.45
N SER A 51 8.00 4.72 6.73
CA SER A 51 6.94 3.95 7.39
C SER A 51 5.56 4.63 7.35
N PRO A 52 5.42 5.92 7.74
CA PRO A 52 4.12 6.60 7.66
C PRO A 52 3.65 6.78 6.21
N THR A 53 4.57 6.97 5.25
CA THR A 53 4.20 7.06 3.83
C THR A 53 3.67 5.74 3.30
N LEU A 54 4.31 4.61 3.62
CA LEU A 54 3.81 3.29 3.23
C LEU A 54 2.45 2.97 3.83
N THR A 55 2.23 3.37 5.08
CA THR A 55 0.92 3.23 5.74
C THR A 55 -0.17 4.01 4.98
N ARG A 56 0.13 5.25 4.57
CA ARG A 56 -0.79 6.08 3.77
C ARG A 56 -1.06 5.48 2.40
N VAL A 57 -0.03 4.95 1.72
CA VAL A 57 -0.18 4.28 0.42
C VAL A 57 -1.06 3.04 0.56
N ALA A 58 -0.83 2.20 1.57
CA ALA A 58 -1.64 1.01 1.80
C ALA A 58 -3.11 1.36 2.05
N ALA A 59 -3.39 2.41 2.82
CA ALA A 59 -4.75 2.91 3.04
C ALA A 59 -5.38 3.41 1.73
N ALA A 60 -4.66 4.20 0.93
CA ALA A 60 -5.15 4.71 -0.34
C ALA A 60 -5.46 3.58 -1.35
N MET A 61 -4.63 2.53 -1.41
CA MET A 61 -4.89 1.35 -2.23
C MET A 61 -6.14 0.60 -1.79
N GLN A 62 -6.37 0.50 -0.47
CA GLN A 62 -7.58 -0.11 0.08
C GLN A 62 -8.83 0.70 -0.29
N THR A 63 -8.81 2.03 -0.12
CA THR A 63 -9.90 2.91 -0.54
C THR A 63 -10.18 2.80 -2.04
N PHE A 64 -9.14 2.74 -2.87
CA PHE A 64 -9.29 2.56 -4.31
C PHE A 64 -9.93 1.22 -4.65
N ALA A 65 -9.50 0.12 -4.02
CA ALA A 65 -10.08 -1.20 -4.23
C ALA A 65 -11.57 -1.24 -3.87
N GLU A 66 -11.97 -0.58 -2.78
CA GLU A 66 -13.37 -0.46 -2.36
C GLU A 66 -14.20 0.33 -3.36
N ALA A 67 -13.68 1.45 -3.86
CA ALA A 67 -14.35 2.25 -4.89
C ALA A 67 -14.57 1.44 -6.18
N CYS A 68 -13.58 0.65 -6.62
CA CYS A 68 -13.75 -0.26 -7.75
C CYS A 68 -14.86 -1.30 -7.51
N ARG A 69 -14.92 -1.92 -6.31
CA ARG A 69 -15.97 -2.89 -5.97
C ARG A 69 -17.36 -2.27 -5.94
N GLU A 70 -17.49 -1.01 -5.49
CA GLU A 70 -18.76 -0.28 -5.52
C GLU A 70 -19.18 0.04 -6.96
N ALA A 71 -18.25 0.53 -7.78
CA ALA A 71 -18.51 0.78 -9.19
C ALA A 71 -18.93 -0.51 -9.94
N ASP A 72 -18.23 -1.61 -9.71
CA ASP A 72 -18.57 -2.91 -10.30
C ASP A 72 -19.96 -3.39 -9.88
N ARG A 73 -20.37 -3.16 -8.62
CA ARG A 73 -21.73 -3.45 -8.15
C ARG A 73 -22.77 -2.61 -8.87
N HIS A 74 -22.60 -1.30 -8.93
CA HIS A 74 -23.51 -0.40 -9.64
C HIS A 74 -23.63 -0.74 -11.14
N LEU A 75 -22.54 -1.18 -11.77
CA LEU A 75 -22.50 -1.52 -13.19
C LEU A 75 -22.99 -2.95 -13.49
N SER A 76 -23.09 -3.80 -12.47
CA SER A 76 -23.57 -5.18 -12.59
C SER A 76 -25.03 -5.35 -12.17
N ASP A 77 -25.68 -4.30 -11.65
CA ASP A 77 -27.09 -4.30 -11.28
C ASP A 77 -27.97 -3.85 -12.47
N PRO A 78 -28.64 -4.76 -13.19
CA PRO A 78 -29.44 -4.43 -14.36
C PRO A 78 -30.81 -3.79 -14.04
N ASP A 79 -31.24 -3.73 -12.77
CA ASP A 79 -32.61 -3.38 -12.37
C ASP A 79 -32.76 -1.98 -11.74
N HIS A 80 -32.00 -0.98 -12.21
CA HIS A 80 -32.32 0.44 -11.98
C HIS A 80 -33.01 1.12 -13.19
N HIS A 81 -33.73 0.36 -14.01
CA HIS A 81 -34.71 0.89 -14.94
C HIS A 81 -36.13 0.42 -14.58
N TYR A 82 -36.97 1.40 -14.22
CA TYR A 82 -38.43 1.36 -13.97
C TYR A 82 -38.92 0.92 -12.58
N GLY A 83 -39.26 1.92 -11.74
CA GLY A 83 -40.10 1.68 -10.57
C GLY A 83 -40.31 2.87 -9.63
N ALA A 84 -40.90 3.97 -10.12
CA ALA A 84 -41.86 4.88 -9.45
C ALA A 84 -41.86 6.27 -10.11
#